data_AF-K7ELB6-F1
#
_entry.id   AF-K7ELB6-F1
#
_cell.length_a   1.000
_cell.length_b   1.000
_cell.length_c   1.000
_cell.angle_alpha   90.00
_cell.angle_beta   90.00
_cell.angle_gamma   90.00
#
_symmetry.space_group_name_H-M   'P 1'
#
loop_
_entity.id
_entity.type
_entity.pdbx_description
1 polymer ?
#
loop_
_entity_poly.entity_id
_entity_poly.type
_entity_poly.pdbx_seq_one_letter_code
_entity_poly.pdbx_strand_id
1 'polypeptide(L)'
;MDAGEFVFLLSEQWCLEKSVSYQAVEILERFMVKQAENICRQATIQPRDNKRESQNWRALKQQLVNKFTLRLVSCVQLASKLSFRNKIISNITVLNFLQALGYLHTKEELLESELDVLKSLNFRINLPTPLAYVETLLEVLGYNGCLVPAMRLHATCLTLLDLVYLLHEPIYESLL
;
A
#
# COMPACT_ATOMS: atom_id res chain seq x y z
N MET A 1 -8.29 9.47 8.68
CA MET A 1 -7.50 8.22 8.70
C MET A 1 -6.65 8.25 7.46
N ASP A 2 -5.34 8.26 7.66
CA ASP A 2 -4.37 8.21 6.57
C ASP A 2 -4.41 6.82 5.89
N ALA A 3 -4.00 6.75 4.63
CA ALA A 3 -3.93 5.50 3.86
C ALA A 3 -2.97 4.49 4.52
N GLY A 4 -1.82 4.97 5.00
CA GLY A 4 -0.86 4.15 5.73
C GLY A 4 -1.45 3.60 7.03
N GLU A 5 -2.07 4.47 7.84
CA GLU A 5 -2.76 4.10 9.07
C GLU A 5 -3.85 3.03 8.82
N PHE A 6 -4.65 3.18 7.76
CA PHE A 6 -5.65 2.18 7.37
C PHE A 6 -4.99 0.83 7.10
N VAL A 7 -3.96 0.79 6.27
CA VAL A 7 -3.26 -0.45 5.91
C VAL A 7 -2.72 -1.14 7.17
N PHE A 8 -2.16 -0.38 8.12
CA PHE A 8 -1.63 -0.94 9.36
C PHE A 8 -2.73 -1.53 10.25
N LEU A 9 -3.83 -0.80 10.46
CA LEU A 9 -4.97 -1.30 11.24
C LEU A 9 -5.60 -2.54 10.61
N LEU A 10 -5.74 -2.55 9.27
CA LEU A 10 -6.29 -3.69 8.55
C LEU A 10 -5.37 -4.92 8.65
N SER A 11 -4.07 -4.71 8.50
CA SER A 11 -3.07 -5.77 8.66
C SER A 11 -3.07 -6.35 10.07
N GLU A 12 -3.19 -5.49 11.10
CA GLU A 12 -3.33 -5.94 12.49
C GLU A 12 -4.61 -6.75 12.70
N GLN A 13 -5.75 -6.27 12.20
CA GLN A 13 -7.04 -6.98 12.27
C GLN A 13 -6.97 -8.37 11.62
N TRP A 14 -6.17 -8.51 10.57
CA TRP A 14 -5.99 -9.79 9.88
C TRP A 14 -4.81 -10.63 10.37
N CYS A 15 -4.10 -10.16 11.40
CA CYS A 15 -2.89 -10.77 11.96
C CYS A 15 -1.81 -11.01 10.89
N LEU A 16 -1.58 -10.01 10.04
CA LEU A 16 -0.53 -10.02 9.03
C LEU A 16 0.80 -9.53 9.61
N GLU A 17 1.91 -10.02 9.06
CA GLU A 17 3.24 -9.54 9.44
C GLU A 17 3.48 -8.09 9.02
N LYS A 18 4.43 -7.45 9.69
CA LYS A 18 4.88 -6.07 9.38
C LYS A 18 5.41 -5.95 7.95
N SER A 19 6.14 -6.97 7.47
CA SER A 19 6.61 -7.06 6.08
C SER A 19 5.48 -6.89 5.06
N VAL A 20 4.31 -7.52 5.30
CA VAL A 20 3.13 -7.42 4.45
C VAL A 20 2.54 -6.01 4.49
N SER A 21 2.53 -5.36 5.66
CA SER A 21 2.03 -3.99 5.82
C SER A 21 2.90 -3.00 5.04
N TYR A 22 4.22 -3.08 5.18
CA TYR A 22 5.16 -2.21 4.44
C TYR A 22 5.04 -2.42 2.94
N GLN A 23 4.91 -3.68 2.49
CA GLN A 23 4.73 -4.00 1.08
C GLN A 23 3.39 -3.46 0.53
N ALA A 24 2.32 -3.57 1.32
CA ALA A 24 1.01 -3.07 0.92
C ALA A 24 1.00 -1.54 0.76
N VAL A 25 1.65 -0.80 1.67
CA VAL A 25 1.81 0.65 1.55
C VAL A 25 2.61 1.01 0.29
N GLU A 26 3.74 0.33 0.05
CA GLU A 26 4.58 0.56 -1.14
C GLU A 26 3.79 0.35 -2.46
N ILE A 27 3.00 -0.73 -2.53
CA ILE A 27 2.15 -1.01 -3.69
C ILE A 27 1.10 0.09 -3.86
N LEU A 28 0.43 0.47 -2.76
CA LEU A 28 -0.63 1.47 -2.77
C LEU A 28 -0.11 2.84 -3.21
N GLU A 29 0.98 3.33 -2.63
CA GLU A 29 1.56 4.63 -2.94
C GLU A 29 1.95 4.73 -4.41
N ARG A 30 2.70 3.74 -4.92
CA ARG A 30 3.07 3.71 -6.34
C ARG A 30 1.85 3.64 -7.26
N PHE A 31 0.85 2.84 -6.88
CA PHE A 31 -0.39 2.77 -7.65
C PHE A 31 -1.08 4.15 -7.68
N MET A 32 -1.19 4.84 -6.54
CA MET A 32 -1.80 6.16 -6.45
C MET A 32 -1.04 7.21 -7.26
N VAL A 33 0.29 7.18 -7.26
CA VAL A 33 1.12 8.04 -8.13
C VAL A 33 0.82 7.76 -9.60
N LYS A 34 0.70 6.49 -10.03
CA LYS A 34 0.33 6.15 -11.41
C LYS A 34 -1.07 6.59 -11.79
N GLN A 35 -2.03 6.49 -10.87
CA GLN A 35 -3.37 7.02 -11.09
C GLN A 35 -3.33 8.54 -11.26
N ALA A 36 -2.59 9.27 -10.41
CA ALA A 36 -2.44 10.72 -10.53
C ALA A 36 -1.76 11.12 -11.84
N GLU A 37 -0.65 10.47 -12.23
CA GLU A 37 0.03 10.70 -13.51
C GLU A 37 -0.93 10.52 -14.70
N ASN A 38 -1.74 9.46 -14.69
CA ASN A 38 -2.69 9.17 -15.77
C ASN A 38 -3.77 10.24 -15.87
N ILE A 39 -4.31 10.71 -14.74
CA ILE A 39 -5.32 11.77 -14.74
C ILE A 39 -4.71 13.09 -15.23
N CYS A 40 -3.50 13.44 -14.79
CA CYS A 40 -2.77 14.63 -15.27
C CYS A 40 -2.53 14.59 -16.78
N ARG A 41 -2.12 13.43 -17.34
CA ARG A 41 -1.93 13.27 -18.79
C ARG A 41 -3.23 13.45 -19.57
N GLN A 42 -4.35 12.93 -19.06
CA GLN A 42 -5.65 13.09 -19.70
C GLN A 42 -6.11 14.55 -19.73
N ALA A 43 -5.80 15.34 -18.69
CA ALA A 43 -6.07 16.77 -18.67
C ALA A 43 -5.28 17.52 -19.75
N THR A 44 -3.99 17.21 -19.93
CA THR A 44 -3.14 17.89 -20.92
C THR A 44 -3.53 17.64 -22.38
N ILE A 45 -4.20 16.52 -22.68
CA ILE A 45 -4.52 16.12 -24.06
C ILE A 45 -5.88 16.69 -24.54
N GLN A 46 -6.78 17.10 -23.64
CA GLN A 46 -8.09 17.63 -24.06
C GLN A 46 -8.01 19.12 -24.46
N PRO A 47 -8.71 19.54 -25.54
CA PRO A 47 -8.75 20.95 -25.93
C PRO A 47 -9.39 21.80 -24.83
N ARG A 48 -8.82 22.99 -24.58
CA ARG A 48 -9.20 23.95 -23.52
C ARG A 48 -10.66 24.38 -23.65
N ASP A 49 -11.55 23.62 -23.05
CA ASP A 49 -12.95 23.96 -22.84
C ASP A 49 -13.18 23.97 -21.33
N ASN A 50 -12.78 25.07 -20.67
CA ASN A 50 -12.55 25.18 -19.22
C ASN A 50 -13.69 24.65 -18.33
N LYS A 51 -14.95 24.67 -18.80
CA LYS A 51 -16.11 24.14 -18.05
C LYS A 51 -16.23 22.61 -18.13
N ARG A 52 -15.94 21.99 -19.28
CA ARG A 52 -16.00 20.53 -19.46
C ARG A 52 -14.81 19.84 -18.78
N GLU A 53 -13.64 20.47 -18.84
CA GLU A 53 -12.41 19.98 -18.21
C GLU A 53 -12.54 19.90 -16.68
N SER A 54 -13.10 20.94 -16.04
CA SER A 54 -13.35 20.93 -14.59
C SER A 54 -14.38 19.89 -14.16
N GLN A 55 -15.38 19.58 -14.98
CA GLN A 55 -16.38 18.55 -14.69
C GLN A 55 -15.79 17.15 -14.85
N ASN A 56 -14.98 16.93 -15.89
CA ASN A 56 -14.30 15.66 -16.13
C ASN A 56 -13.30 15.34 -15.01
N TRP A 57 -12.53 16.35 -14.55
CA TRP A 57 -11.62 16.21 -13.41
C TRP A 57 -12.35 15.79 -12.13
N ARG A 58 -13.49 16.44 -11.81
CA ARG A 58 -14.30 16.07 -10.64
C ARG A 58 -14.82 14.64 -10.73
N ALA A 59 -15.27 14.22 -11.91
CA ALA A 59 -15.75 12.86 -12.13
C ALA A 59 -14.64 11.81 -11.92
N LEU A 60 -13.44 12.04 -12.49
CA LEU A 60 -12.28 11.15 -12.32
C LEU A 60 -11.82 11.07 -10.86
N LYS A 61 -11.76 12.22 -10.17
CA LYS A 61 -11.44 12.27 -8.74
C LYS A 61 -12.49 11.51 -7.93
N GLN A 62 -13.78 11.70 -8.20
CA GLN A 62 -14.84 10.99 -7.51
C GLN A 62 -14.76 9.48 -7.75
N GLN A 63 -14.46 9.05 -8.97
CA GLN A 63 -14.27 7.65 -9.29
C GLN A 63 -13.08 7.03 -8.53
N LEU A 64 -11.97 7.76 -8.41
CA LEU A 64 -10.80 7.32 -7.64
C LEU A 64 -11.15 7.16 -6.15
N VAL A 65 -11.83 8.15 -5.57
CA VAL A 65 -12.28 8.12 -4.17
C VAL A 65 -13.26 6.97 -3.92
N ASN A 66 -14.25 6.79 -4.80
CA ASN A 66 -15.25 5.74 -4.66
C ASN A 66 -14.64 4.33 -4.69
N LYS A 67 -13.56 4.13 -5.44
CA LYS A 67 -12.85 2.85 -5.52
C LYS A 67 -11.70 2.74 -4.52
N PHE A 68 -11.38 3.79 -3.77
CA PHE A 68 -10.17 3.85 -2.95
C PHE A 68 -10.10 2.72 -1.92
N THR A 69 -11.19 2.49 -1.17
CA THR A 69 -11.24 1.41 -0.18
C THR A 69 -11.00 0.04 -0.82
N LEU A 70 -11.63 -0.22 -1.97
CA LEU A 70 -11.43 -1.47 -2.71
C LEU A 70 -9.97 -1.60 -3.18
N ARG A 71 -9.36 -0.53 -3.71
CA ARG A 71 -7.94 -0.51 -4.13
C ARG A 71 -7.00 -0.78 -2.96
N LEU A 72 -7.24 -0.12 -1.83
CA LEU A 72 -6.43 -0.29 -0.62
C LEU A 72 -6.46 -1.74 -0.15
N VAL A 73 -7.66 -2.32 -0.03
CA VAL A 73 -7.81 -3.71 0.38
C VAL A 73 -7.20 -4.68 -0.63
N SER A 74 -7.33 -4.42 -1.94
CA SER A 74 -6.64 -5.19 -2.98
C SER A 74 -5.11 -5.13 -2.84
N CYS A 75 -4.53 -3.99 -2.48
CA CYS A 75 -3.09 -3.87 -2.25
C CYS A 75 -2.62 -4.72 -1.05
N VAL A 76 -3.38 -4.70 0.06
CA VAL A 76 -3.11 -5.57 1.23
C VAL A 76 -3.23 -7.04 0.86
N GLN A 77 -4.26 -7.40 0.09
CA GLN A 77 -4.45 -8.78 -0.35
C GLN A 77 -3.31 -9.25 -1.26
N LEU A 78 -2.89 -8.44 -2.23
CA LEU A 78 -1.74 -8.73 -3.11
C LEU A 78 -0.45 -8.90 -2.30
N ALA A 79 -0.17 -8.00 -1.36
CA ALA A 79 0.99 -8.12 -0.48
C ALA A 79 0.97 -9.41 0.34
N SER A 80 -0.20 -9.80 0.87
CA SER A 80 -0.35 -11.06 1.61
C SER A 80 -0.08 -12.30 0.73
N LYS A 81 -0.43 -12.24 -0.56
CA LYS A 81 -0.17 -13.32 -1.54
C LYS A 81 1.31 -13.43 -1.93
N LEU A 82 2.06 -12.33 -1.88
CA LEU A 82 3.50 -12.33 -2.13
C LEU A 82 4.32 -12.90 -0.96
N SER A 83 3.78 -12.83 0.25
CA SER A 83 4.48 -13.31 1.45
C SER A 83 4.49 -14.84 1.53
N PHE A 84 5.59 -15.47 1.10
CA PHE A 84 5.78 -16.92 1.07
C PHE A 84 5.64 -17.64 2.43
N ARG A 85 5.77 -16.93 3.55
CA ARG A 85 5.83 -17.53 4.90
C ARG A 85 4.49 -17.53 5.66
N ASN A 86 3.44 -16.85 5.17
CA ASN A 86 2.32 -16.44 6.02
C ASN A 86 0.93 -16.63 5.46
N LYS A 87 -0.05 -16.27 6.29
CA LYS A 87 -1.49 -16.25 6.04
C LYS A 87 -1.84 -15.43 4.81
N ILE A 88 -2.20 -16.13 3.74
CA ILE A 88 -2.78 -15.52 2.53
C ILE A 88 -4.22 -15.09 2.85
N ILE A 89 -4.57 -13.85 2.54
CA ILE A 89 -5.94 -13.36 2.72
C ILE A 89 -6.83 -13.86 1.59
N SER A 90 -7.89 -14.58 1.97
CA SER A 90 -8.89 -15.13 1.04
C SER A 90 -9.83 -14.04 0.53
N ASN A 91 -10.40 -14.24 -0.67
CA ASN A 91 -11.41 -13.34 -1.21
C ASN A 91 -12.63 -13.24 -0.29
N ILE A 92 -13.01 -14.33 0.40
CA ILE A 92 -14.15 -14.34 1.33
C ILE A 92 -13.89 -13.40 2.51
N THR A 93 -12.68 -13.41 3.05
CA THR A 93 -12.27 -12.51 4.14
C THR A 93 -12.39 -11.05 3.72
N VAL A 94 -11.93 -10.72 2.52
CA VAL A 94 -12.01 -9.37 1.96
C VAL A 94 -13.46 -8.94 1.72
N LEU A 95 -14.27 -9.80 1.09
CA LEU A 95 -15.66 -9.47 0.79
C LEU A 95 -16.49 -9.28 2.06
N ASN A 96 -16.29 -10.12 3.08
CA ASN A 96 -16.94 -9.94 4.38
C ASN A 96 -16.54 -8.63 5.06
N PHE A 97 -15.27 -8.25 4.98
CA PHE A 97 -14.77 -6.98 5.51
C PHE A 97 -15.39 -5.78 4.78
N LEU A 98 -15.39 -5.80 3.44
CA LEU A 98 -15.99 -4.74 2.62
C LEU A 98 -17.51 -4.62 2.90
N GLN A 99 -18.21 -5.76 3.02
CA GLN A 99 -19.63 -5.80 3.37
C GLN A 99 -19.90 -5.19 4.75
N ALA A 100 -19.06 -5.48 5.74
CA ALA A 100 -19.18 -4.89 7.08
C ALA A 100 -18.98 -3.36 7.08
N LEU A 101 -18.23 -2.82 6.12
CA LEU A 101 -18.08 -1.37 5.89
C LEU A 101 -19.20 -0.76 5.03
N GLY A 102 -20.18 -1.56 4.59
CA GLY A 102 -21.28 -1.12 3.75
C GLY A 102 -20.99 -1.15 2.24
N TYR A 103 -19.86 -1.72 1.82
CA TYR A 103 -19.52 -1.90 0.40
C TYR A 103 -19.94 -3.29 -0.08
N LEU A 104 -20.83 -3.32 -1.07
CA LEU A 104 -21.24 -4.55 -1.74
C LEU A 104 -20.37 -4.75 -2.97
N HIS A 105 -19.48 -5.73 -2.92
CA HIS A 105 -18.61 -6.11 -4.02
C HIS A 105 -18.75 -7.58 -4.38
N THR A 106 -18.55 -7.89 -5.66
CA THR A 106 -18.47 -9.29 -6.11
C THR A 106 -17.03 -9.79 -6.09
N LYS A 107 -16.86 -11.12 -6.19
CA LYS A 107 -15.53 -11.72 -6.32
C LYS A 107 -14.84 -11.27 -7.60
N GLU A 108 -15.61 -11.10 -8.68
CA GLU A 108 -15.15 -10.64 -9.98
C GLU A 108 -14.62 -9.21 -9.91
N GLU A 109 -15.34 -8.31 -9.25
CA GLU A 109 -14.90 -6.91 -9.04
C GLU A 109 -13.62 -6.84 -8.19
N LEU A 110 -13.50 -7.70 -7.17
CA LEU A 110 -12.29 -7.78 -6.37
C LEU A 110 -11.08 -8.24 -7.21
N LEU A 111 -11.26 -9.28 -8.04
CA LEU A 111 -10.22 -9.79 -8.92
C LEU A 111 -9.83 -8.78 -10.00
N GLU A 112 -10.81 -8.09 -10.59
CA GLU A 112 -10.56 -7.00 -11.53
C GLU A 112 -9.78 -5.88 -10.84
N SER A 113 -10.11 -5.57 -9.58
CA SER A 113 -9.38 -4.59 -8.80
C SER A 113 -7.91 -4.96 -8.59
N GLU A 114 -7.62 -6.22 -8.23
CA GLU A 114 -6.25 -6.71 -8.10
C GLU A 114 -5.50 -6.68 -9.44
N LEU A 115 -6.15 -7.10 -10.52
CA LEU A 115 -5.56 -7.13 -11.87
C LEU A 115 -5.20 -5.73 -12.36
N ASP A 116 -6.04 -4.75 -12.10
CA ASP A 116 -5.79 -3.35 -12.42
C ASP A 116 -4.59 -2.77 -11.68
N VAL A 117 -4.45 -3.07 -10.39
CA VAL A 117 -3.27 -2.68 -9.59
C VAL A 117 -2.01 -3.29 -10.20
N LEU A 118 -2.04 -4.60 -10.48
CA LEU A 118 -0.94 -5.33 -11.11
C LEU A 118 -0.55 -4.71 -12.45
N LYS A 119 -1.52 -4.48 -13.35
CA LYS A 119 -1.28 -3.90 -14.67
C LYS A 119 -0.70 -2.48 -14.57
N SER A 120 -1.25 -1.65 -13.68
CA SER A 120 -0.80 -0.26 -13.49
C SER A 120 0.66 -0.20 -13.03
N LEU A 121 1.11 -1.21 -12.29
CA LEU A 121 2.48 -1.34 -11.80
C LEU A 121 3.36 -2.23 -12.71
N ASN A 122 2.89 -2.59 -13.91
CA ASN A 122 3.58 -3.49 -14.83
C ASN A 122 4.02 -4.81 -14.16
N PHE A 123 3.20 -5.34 -13.26
CA PHE A 123 3.44 -6.54 -12.45
C PHE A 123 4.69 -6.47 -11.55
N ARG A 124 5.28 -5.28 -11.36
CA ARG A 124 6.45 -5.05 -10.49
C ARG A 124 5.99 -4.68 -9.08
N ILE A 125 5.41 -5.64 -8.36
CA ILE A 125 4.89 -5.47 -6.99
C ILE A 125 5.76 -6.10 -5.89
N ASN A 126 6.83 -6.81 -6.25
CA ASN A 126 7.76 -7.43 -5.31
C ASN A 126 9.07 -6.61 -5.25
N LEU A 127 8.95 -5.31 -4.93
CA LEU A 127 10.12 -4.45 -4.73
C LEU A 127 10.58 -4.52 -3.26
N PRO A 128 11.89 -4.43 -2.99
CA PRO A 128 12.39 -4.45 -1.63
C PRO A 128 11.87 -3.23 -0.84
N THR A 129 11.27 -3.50 0.31
CA THR A 129 10.87 -2.47 1.28
C THR A 129 12.08 -2.05 2.13
N PRO A 130 12.01 -0.91 2.86
CA PRO A 130 13.02 -0.52 3.83
C PRO A 130 13.43 -1.63 4.80
N LEU A 131 12.49 -2.52 5.16
CA LEU A 131 12.76 -3.67 6.03
C LEU A 131 13.82 -4.61 5.44
N ALA A 132 13.80 -4.88 4.13
CA ALA A 132 14.78 -5.77 3.49
C ALA A 132 16.22 -5.22 3.63
N TYR A 133 16.38 -3.91 3.56
CA TYR A 133 17.67 -3.25 3.78
C TYR A 133 18.09 -3.32 5.26
N VAL A 134 17.15 -3.11 6.19
CA VAL A 134 17.40 -3.28 7.63
C VAL A 134 17.88 -4.71 7.93
N GLU A 135 17.16 -5.72 7.43
CA GLU A 135 17.52 -7.13 7.64
C GLU A 135 18.91 -7.44 7.07
N THR A 136 19.23 -6.93 5.87
CA THR A 136 20.56 -7.08 5.26
C THR A 136 21.66 -6.45 6.12
N LEU A 137 21.43 -5.24 6.64
CA LEU A 137 22.40 -4.56 7.50
C LEU A 137 22.59 -5.27 8.84
N LEU A 138 21.50 -5.78 9.44
CA LEU A 138 21.56 -6.53 10.69
C LEU A 138 22.32 -7.86 10.53
N GLU A 139 22.16 -8.54 9.40
CA GLU A 139 22.92 -9.75 9.08
C GLU A 139 24.43 -9.46 9.05
N VAL A 140 24.83 -8.38 8.35
CA VAL A 140 26.24 -7.94 8.28
C VAL A 140 26.76 -7.56 9.67
N LEU A 141 25.97 -6.85 10.48
CA LEU A 141 26.37 -6.49 11.85
C LEU A 141 26.54 -7.72 12.74
N GLY A 142 25.64 -8.70 12.62
CA GLY A 142 25.74 -9.98 13.32
C GLY A 142 27.01 -10.74 12.95
N TYR A 143 27.32 -10.82 11.65
CA TYR A 143 28.55 -11.43 11.14
C TYR A 143 29.82 -10.75 11.70
N ASN A 144 29.81 -9.42 11.83
CA ASN A 144 30.94 -8.65 12.35
C ASN A 144 31.06 -8.65 13.89
N GLY A 145 30.28 -9.50 14.59
CA GLY A 145 30.40 -9.66 16.04
C GLY A 145 29.76 -8.55 16.86
N CYS A 146 28.64 -7.98 16.38
CA CYS A 146 27.88 -7.00 17.16
C CYS A 146 27.52 -7.53 18.56
N LEU A 147 27.85 -6.75 19.59
CA LEU A 147 27.59 -7.10 21.00
C LEU A 147 26.09 -7.11 21.34
N VAL A 148 25.27 -6.39 20.58
CA VAL A 148 23.82 -6.33 20.78
C VAL A 148 23.17 -7.45 19.96
N PRO A 149 22.31 -8.28 20.56
CA PRO A 149 21.57 -9.31 19.84
C PRO A 149 20.77 -8.74 18.67
N ALA A 150 20.96 -9.31 17.48
CA ALA A 150 20.28 -8.89 16.25
C ALA A 150 18.75 -8.84 16.40
N MET A 151 18.16 -9.76 17.18
CA MET A 151 16.72 -9.77 17.45
C MET A 151 16.23 -8.51 18.17
N ARG A 152 17.01 -7.95 19.11
CA ARG A 152 16.65 -6.71 19.81
C ARG A 152 16.75 -5.50 18.90
N LEU A 153 17.80 -5.46 18.07
CA LEU A 153 17.95 -4.40 17.07
C LEU A 153 16.81 -4.48 16.04
N HIS A 154 16.49 -5.68 15.54
CA HIS A 154 15.40 -5.91 14.61
C HIS A 154 14.05 -5.42 15.17
N ALA A 155 13.70 -5.78 16.40
CA ALA A 155 12.47 -5.30 17.03
C ALA A 155 12.43 -3.77 17.13
N THR A 156 13.54 -3.14 17.50
CA THR A 156 13.66 -1.68 17.57
C THR A 156 13.49 -1.05 16.18
N CYS A 157 14.14 -1.62 15.15
CA CYS A 157 14.01 -1.16 13.78
C CYS A 157 12.58 -1.29 13.25
N LEU A 158 11.85 -2.37 13.59
CA LEU A 158 10.43 -2.48 13.24
C LEU A 158 9.58 -1.37 13.87
N THR A 159 9.80 -1.05 15.16
CA THR A 159 9.10 0.07 15.80
C THR A 159 9.42 1.41 15.12
N LEU A 160 10.68 1.63 14.75
CA LEU A 160 11.08 2.84 14.03
C LEU A 160 10.48 2.89 12.62
N LEU A 161 10.44 1.76 11.91
CA LEU A 161 9.81 1.68 10.59
C LEU A 161 8.31 1.95 10.69
N ASP A 162 7.61 1.36 11.67
CA ASP A 162 6.20 1.66 11.92
C ASP A 162 5.97 3.16 12.09
N LEU A 163 6.81 3.82 12.90
CA LEU A 163 6.74 5.26 13.11
C LEU A 163 6.97 6.04 11.81
N VAL A 164 7.97 5.66 11.01
CA VAL A 164 8.29 6.31 9.73
C VAL A 164 7.14 6.18 8.74
N TYR A 165 6.50 5.01 8.66
CA TYR A 165 5.34 4.79 7.80
C TYR A 165 4.09 5.54 8.26
N LEU A 166 3.86 5.65 9.58
CA LEU A 166 2.68 6.33 10.13
C LEU A 166 2.82 7.84 10.22
N LEU A 167 4.05 8.35 10.40
CA LEU A 167 4.36 9.78 10.55
C LEU A 167 5.23 10.29 9.40
N HIS A 168 5.06 9.73 8.20
CA HIS A 168 5.88 10.06 7.04
C HIS A 168 5.95 11.57 6.79
N GLU A 169 4.81 12.25 6.72
CA GLU A 169 4.74 13.70 6.49
C GLU A 169 5.44 14.51 7.60
N PRO A 170 5.09 14.39 8.90
CA PRO A 170 5.78 15.11 9.97
C PRO A 170 7.29 14.88 10.03
N ILE A 171 7.73 13.63 9.79
CA ILE A 171 9.16 13.29 9.84
C ILE A 171 9.88 13.98 8.68
N TYR A 172 9.32 13.90 7.46
CA TYR A 172 9.93 14.52 6.28
C TYR A 172 10.04 16.05 6.43
N GLU A 173 8.99 16.70 6.91
CA GLU A 173 8.97 18.14 7.18
C GLU A 173 9.92 18.57 8.31
N SER A 174 10.31 17.66 9.20
CA SER A 174 11.28 17.96 10.27
C SER A 174 12.75 17.79 9.84
N LEU A 175 12.99 17.07 8.74
CA LEU A 175 14.33 16.76 8.22
C LEU A 175 14.79 17.73 7.12
N LEU A 176 13.86 18.52 6.57
CA LEU A 176 14.07 19.55 5.53
C LEU A 176 13.85 20.96 6.07
#